data_AF-A0A3B0XF42-F1
#
_entry.id   AF-A0A3B0XF42-F1
#
_cell.length_a   1.000
_cell.length_b   1.000
_cell.length_c   1.000
_cell.angle_alpha   90.00
_cell.angle_beta   90.00
_cell.angle_gamma   90.00
#
_symmetry.space_group_name_H-M   'P 1'
#
loop_
_entity.id
_entity.type
_entity.pdbx_description
1 polymer ?
#
loop_
_entity_poly.entity_id
_entity_poly.type
_entity_poly.pdbx_seq_one_letter_code
_entity_poly.pdbx_strand_id
1 'polypeptide(L)'
;MKYLVFISLFYTSIISAETNNIELLNEWKSRGFSQVRINFPSDNFQVVQAVITDDTEGKQVLEFRYFTKKGKECTSRNINKSSDVVVKINSTRVKMKAGCKSAMFSKYIGYYATTKKGREYIKNEFTVTAKVLVELQGLKLNFPTQGFTTAWNKYGGDAI
;
A
#
# COMPACT_ATOMS: atom_id res chain seq x y z
N MET A 1 25.83 -62.15 18.54
CA MET A 1 25.78 -60.96 17.65
C MET A 1 24.64 -60.07 18.14
N LYS A 2 24.95 -58.93 18.77
CA LYS A 2 23.96 -57.92 19.20
C LYS A 2 24.15 -56.69 18.32
N TYR A 3 23.13 -56.33 17.53
CA TYR A 3 23.13 -55.12 16.71
C TYR A 3 22.64 -53.93 17.56
N LEU A 4 23.47 -52.90 17.67
CA LEU A 4 23.11 -51.61 18.23
C LEU A 4 22.45 -50.77 17.12
N VAL A 5 21.19 -50.38 17.32
CA VAL A 5 20.46 -49.46 16.44
C VAL A 5 20.64 -48.05 16.98
N PHE A 6 21.37 -47.20 16.24
CA PHE A 6 21.47 -45.77 16.51
C PHE A 6 20.28 -45.05 15.88
N ILE A 7 19.34 -44.58 16.70
CA ILE A 7 18.24 -43.71 16.25
C ILE A 7 18.76 -42.27 16.29
N SER A 8 19.02 -41.72 15.11
CA SER A 8 19.33 -40.30 14.94
C SER A 8 18.04 -39.48 15.05
N LEU A 9 17.91 -38.71 16.13
CA LEU A 9 16.86 -37.71 16.31
C LEU A 9 17.28 -36.43 15.60
N PHE A 10 16.77 -36.22 14.38
CA PHE A 10 16.85 -34.93 13.71
C PHE A 10 15.91 -33.93 14.41
N TYR A 11 16.48 -33.06 15.24
CA TYR A 11 15.78 -31.88 15.73
C TYR A 11 15.61 -30.88 14.57
N THR A 12 14.43 -30.84 13.95
CA THR A 12 14.06 -29.75 13.07
C THR A 12 13.66 -28.55 13.92
N SER A 13 14.55 -27.57 14.03
CA SER A 13 14.24 -26.28 14.62
C SER A 13 13.14 -25.61 13.80
N ILE A 14 11.95 -25.44 14.37
CA ILE A 14 10.87 -24.64 13.78
C ILE A 14 11.31 -23.17 13.91
N ILE A 15 11.89 -22.62 12.84
CA ILE A 15 12.15 -21.18 12.75
C ILE A 15 10.79 -20.52 12.51
N SER A 16 10.19 -19.99 13.57
CA SER A 16 9.03 -19.11 13.46
C SER A 16 9.49 -17.82 12.78
N ALA A 17 9.09 -17.60 11.54
CA ALA A 17 9.28 -16.31 10.87
C ALA A 17 8.45 -15.26 11.63
N GLU A 18 9.10 -14.22 12.17
CA GLU A 18 8.39 -13.07 12.72
C GLU A 18 7.55 -12.41 11.62
N THR A 19 6.23 -12.47 11.78
CA THR A 19 5.29 -11.83 10.87
C THR A 19 5.20 -10.34 11.16
N ASN A 20 5.38 -9.50 10.14
CA ASN A 20 5.16 -8.06 10.24
C ASN A 20 3.75 -7.77 10.79
N ASN A 21 3.63 -6.86 11.76
CA ASN A 21 2.33 -6.44 12.30
C ASN A 21 1.80 -5.24 11.50
N ILE A 22 0.59 -5.37 10.96
CA ILE A 22 -0.08 -4.31 10.19
C ILE A 22 -1.19 -3.69 11.03
N GLU A 23 -1.05 -2.40 11.31
CA GLU A 23 -1.99 -1.61 12.10
C GLU A 23 -2.71 -0.59 11.20
N LEU A 24 -4.02 -0.43 11.42
CA LEU A 24 -4.82 0.60 10.76
C LEU A 24 -4.71 1.92 11.52
N LEU A 25 -4.15 2.95 10.89
CA LEU A 25 -3.98 4.28 11.52
C LEU A 25 -5.14 5.22 11.23
N ASN A 26 -5.68 5.20 10.01
CA ASN A 26 -6.74 6.10 9.57
C ASN A 26 -7.72 5.41 8.63
N GLU A 27 -8.96 5.88 8.67
CA GLU A 27 -10.07 5.43 7.83
C GLU A 27 -10.69 6.61 7.07
N TRP A 28 -11.33 6.31 5.94
CA TRP A 28 -11.95 7.32 5.08
C TRP A 28 -12.97 8.17 5.84
N LYS A 29 -13.79 7.54 6.69
CA LYS A 29 -14.83 8.21 7.46
C LYS A 29 -14.31 9.34 8.34
N SER A 30 -13.09 9.22 8.88
CA SER A 30 -12.55 10.19 9.84
C SER A 30 -11.66 11.26 9.20
N ARG A 31 -10.91 10.92 8.15
CA ARG A 31 -9.87 11.81 7.58
C ARG A 31 -9.98 12.03 6.07
N GLY A 32 -10.88 11.35 5.37
CA GLY A 32 -10.96 11.39 3.91
C GLY A 32 -9.85 10.61 3.20
N PHE A 33 -9.07 9.81 3.93
CA PHE A 33 -8.06 8.87 3.41
C PHE A 33 -7.96 7.65 4.33
N SER A 34 -7.43 6.54 3.83
CA SER A 34 -7.11 5.38 4.66
C SER A 34 -5.60 5.16 4.75
N GLN A 35 -5.10 4.74 5.91
CA GLN A 35 -3.67 4.61 6.15
C GLN A 35 -3.38 3.41 7.04
N VAL A 36 -2.38 2.64 6.65
CA VAL A 36 -1.88 1.48 7.41
C VAL A 36 -0.40 1.68 7.76
N ARG A 37 -0.01 1.20 8.95
CA ARG A 37 1.37 1.13 9.41
C ARG A 37 1.81 -0.31 9.42
N ILE A 38 3.00 -0.57 8.89
CA ILE A 38 3.66 -1.87 8.94
C ILE A 38 4.80 -1.76 9.94
N ASN A 39 4.70 -2.49 11.05
CA ASN A 39 5.73 -2.58 12.08
C ASN A 39 6.62 -3.80 11.80
N PHE A 40 7.92 -3.56 11.68
CA PHE A 40 8.93 -4.59 11.51
C PHE A 40 9.62 -4.86 12.86
N PRO A 41 10.12 -6.08 13.11
CA PRO A 41 10.79 -6.43 14.36
C PRO A 41 11.99 -5.54 14.74
N SER A 42 12.59 -4.85 13.77
CA SER A 42 13.75 -3.97 13.95
C SER A 42 13.43 -2.55 14.47
N ASP A 43 12.29 -2.34 15.13
CA ASP A 43 11.74 -1.00 15.48
C ASP A 43 11.64 -0.03 14.28
N ASN A 44 11.58 -0.60 13.09
CA ASN A 44 11.35 0.12 11.85
C ASN A 44 9.87 0.03 11.49
N PHE A 45 9.37 1.07 10.83
CA PHE A 45 8.02 1.04 10.31
C PHE A 45 7.95 1.65 8.92
N GLN A 46 6.98 1.17 8.17
CA GLN A 46 6.57 1.77 6.90
C GLN A 46 5.11 2.18 7.02
N VAL A 47 4.72 3.15 6.21
CA VAL A 47 3.33 3.62 6.17
C VAL A 47 2.87 3.59 4.73
N VAL A 48 1.67 3.06 4.50
CA VAL A 48 1.00 3.14 3.20
C VAL A 48 -0.33 3.84 3.38
N GLN A 49 -0.55 4.87 2.57
CA GLN A 49 -1.77 5.65 2.55
C GLN A 49 -2.48 5.44 1.22
N ALA A 50 -3.79 5.18 1.24
CA ALA A 50 -4.68 5.31 0.10
C ALA A 50 -5.38 6.66 0.20
N VAL A 51 -5.22 7.53 -0.79
CA VAL A 51 -5.71 8.91 -0.76
C VAL A 51 -6.36 9.29 -2.08
N ILE A 52 -7.40 10.12 -2.01
CA ILE A 52 -8.03 10.72 -3.18
C ILE A 52 -7.24 11.99 -3.52
N THR A 53 -6.83 12.11 -4.77
CA THR A 53 -6.05 13.24 -5.27
C THR A 53 -6.33 13.44 -6.76
N ASP A 54 -5.59 14.33 -7.42
CA ASP A 54 -5.65 14.52 -8.86
C ASP A 54 -4.42 13.92 -9.54
N ASP A 55 -4.62 13.34 -10.73
CA ASP A 55 -3.51 13.04 -11.62
C ASP A 55 -3.00 14.29 -12.33
N THR A 56 -1.96 14.13 -13.15
CA THR A 56 -1.34 15.24 -13.89
C THR A 56 -2.26 15.91 -14.91
N GLU A 57 -3.40 15.30 -15.23
CA GLU A 57 -4.43 15.85 -16.12
C GLU A 57 -5.59 16.48 -15.34
N GLY A 58 -5.49 16.59 -14.01
CA GLY A 58 -6.54 17.15 -13.15
C GLY A 58 -7.72 16.20 -12.94
N LYS A 59 -7.57 14.91 -13.23
CA LYS A 59 -8.63 13.92 -12.98
C LYS A 59 -8.50 13.37 -11.58
N GLN A 60 -9.62 13.27 -10.87
CA GLN A 60 -9.69 12.63 -9.57
C GLN A 60 -9.28 11.15 -9.66
N VAL A 61 -8.30 10.76 -8.84
CA VAL A 61 -7.72 9.41 -8.79
C VAL A 61 -7.56 8.94 -7.34
N LEU A 62 -7.46 7.62 -7.17
CA LEU A 62 -6.90 7.03 -5.96
C LEU A 62 -5.39 6.85 -6.14
N GLU A 63 -4.60 7.44 -5.25
CA GLU A 63 -3.15 7.25 -5.17
C GLU A 63 -2.80 6.44 -3.91
N PHE A 64 -1.90 5.46 -4.06
CA PHE A 64 -1.22 4.87 -2.91
C PHE A 64 0.10 5.59 -2.65
N ARG A 65 0.37 6.00 -1.42
CA ARG A 65 1.61 6.66 -1.00
C ARG A 65 2.35 5.75 -0.04
N TYR A 66 3.56 5.35 -0.41
CA TYR A 66 4.43 4.51 0.40
C TYR A 66 5.54 5.35 1.03
N PHE A 67 5.56 5.41 2.35
CA PHE A 67 6.53 6.16 3.15
C PHE A 67 7.50 5.19 3.83
N THR A 68 8.79 5.50 3.75
CA THR A 68 9.85 4.77 4.48
C THR A 68 10.52 5.66 5.51
N LYS A 69 10.74 5.14 6.73
CA LYS A 69 11.38 5.85 7.85
C LYS A 69 12.70 6.53 7.49
N LYS A 70 13.44 6.02 6.51
CA LYS A 70 14.79 6.49 6.18
C LYS A 70 14.86 7.46 5.01
N GLY A 71 13.80 7.73 4.25
CA GLY A 71 13.83 8.68 3.12
C GLY A 71 14.89 8.40 2.03
N LYS A 72 15.63 7.28 2.12
CA LYS A 72 16.82 6.97 1.31
C LYS A 72 16.48 6.33 -0.04
N GLU A 73 15.30 5.76 -0.20
CA GLU A 73 14.88 5.13 -1.46
C GLU A 73 14.34 6.14 -2.47
N CYS A 74 13.87 7.30 -1.98
CA CYS A 74 13.30 8.37 -2.80
C CYS A 74 14.34 9.49 -2.97
N THR A 75 15.37 9.27 -3.78
CA THR A 75 16.38 10.30 -4.06
C THR A 75 15.83 11.36 -5.02
N SER A 76 16.16 12.63 -4.78
CA SER A 76 15.59 13.78 -5.52
C SER A 76 15.86 13.77 -7.03
N ARG A 77 16.85 12.99 -7.50
CA ARG A 77 17.18 12.87 -8.93
C ARG A 77 16.10 12.16 -9.78
N ASN A 78 15.18 11.42 -9.15
CA ASN A 78 14.15 10.64 -9.85
C ASN A 78 12.71 11.15 -9.63
N ILE A 79 12.52 12.36 -9.09
CA ILE A 79 11.19 12.92 -8.79
C ILE A 79 10.29 12.97 -10.03
N ASN A 80 10.87 13.09 -11.23
CA ASN A 80 10.13 13.20 -12.49
C ASN A 80 10.11 11.91 -13.33
N LYS A 81 10.80 10.84 -12.92
CA LYS A 81 10.81 9.57 -13.66
C LYS A 81 9.82 8.60 -13.02
N SER A 82 8.62 8.54 -13.61
CA SER A 82 7.66 7.49 -13.26
C SER A 82 7.98 6.20 -14.02
N SER A 83 8.02 5.09 -13.31
CA SER A 83 8.19 3.75 -13.89
C SER A 83 6.85 3.03 -13.97
N ASP A 84 6.71 2.17 -14.98
CA ASP A 84 5.58 1.25 -15.04
C ASP A 84 5.78 0.17 -13.98
N VAL A 85 4.78 -0.02 -13.13
CA VAL A 85 4.75 -1.09 -12.14
C VAL A 85 3.41 -1.82 -12.21
N VAL A 86 3.38 -3.04 -11.68
CA VAL A 86 2.16 -3.80 -11.51
C VAL A 86 1.89 -3.95 -10.02
N VAL A 87 0.73 -3.47 -9.59
CA VAL A 87 0.22 -3.63 -8.22
C VAL A 87 -0.95 -4.60 -8.30
N LYS A 88 -1.04 -5.54 -7.37
CA LYS A 88 -2.20 -6.44 -7.31
C LYS A 88 -3.21 -5.87 -6.32
N ILE A 89 -4.44 -5.68 -6.78
CA ILE A 89 -5.54 -5.15 -5.99
C ILE A 89 -6.61 -6.23 -5.98
N ASN A 90 -6.93 -6.72 -4.79
CA ASN A 90 -7.62 -7.97 -4.54
C ASN A 90 -6.93 -9.12 -5.30
N SER A 91 -7.52 -9.58 -6.40
CA SER A 91 -6.95 -10.64 -7.25
C SER A 91 -6.49 -10.13 -8.62
N THR A 92 -6.66 -8.85 -8.91
CA THR A 92 -6.43 -8.27 -10.24
C THR A 92 -5.09 -7.54 -10.30
N ARG A 93 -4.33 -7.78 -11.35
CA ARG A 93 -3.07 -7.07 -11.63
C ARG A 93 -3.37 -5.75 -12.35
N VAL A 94 -3.05 -4.63 -11.71
CA VAL A 94 -3.30 -3.29 -12.23
C VAL A 94 -1.98 -2.64 -12.62
N LYS A 95 -1.88 -2.18 -13.87
CA LYS A 95 -0.74 -1.40 -14.34
C LYS A 95 -0.84 0.02 -13.77
N MET A 96 0.19 0.46 -13.07
CA MET A 96 0.28 1.75 -12.40
C MET A 96 1.59 2.45 -12.75
N LYS A 97 1.63 3.76 -12.56
CA LYS A 97 2.86 4.54 -12.52
C LYS A 97 3.33 4.66 -11.08
N ALA A 98 4.62 4.41 -10.84
CA ALA A 98 5.28 4.65 -9.57
C ALA A 98 6.33 5.75 -9.72
N GLY A 99 6.32 6.74 -8.84
CA GLY A 99 7.28 7.84 -8.88
C GLY A 99 7.57 8.42 -7.50
N CYS A 100 8.76 9.00 -7.34
CA CYS A 100 9.15 9.67 -6.11
C CYS A 100 8.46 11.05 -6.03
N LYS A 101 7.74 11.32 -4.95
CA LYS A 101 7.07 12.59 -4.68
C LYS A 101 7.50 13.15 -3.33
N SER A 102 7.35 14.46 -3.17
CA SER A 102 7.65 15.17 -1.92
C SER A 102 6.39 15.91 -1.47
N ALA A 103 6.06 15.82 -0.18
CA ALA A 103 5.02 16.62 0.48
C ALA A 103 5.60 17.21 1.76
N MET A 104 5.77 18.54 1.78
CA MET A 104 6.28 19.38 2.87
C MET A 104 7.55 18.84 3.57
N PHE A 105 7.41 17.87 4.48
CA PHE A 105 8.48 17.29 5.30
C PHE A 105 8.75 15.80 5.02
N SER A 106 8.07 15.20 4.03
CA SER A 106 8.15 13.77 3.76
C SER A 106 8.30 13.48 2.26
N LYS A 107 9.12 12.47 1.95
CA LYS A 107 9.23 11.89 0.61
C LYS A 107 8.54 10.53 0.62
N TYR A 108 7.84 10.23 -0.47
CA TYR A 108 7.11 8.98 -0.63
C TYR A 108 7.14 8.52 -2.08
N ILE A 109 6.90 7.23 -2.29
CA ILE A 109 6.62 6.69 -3.62
C ILE A 109 5.11 6.73 -3.82
N GLY A 110 4.66 7.50 -4.80
CA GLY A 110 3.25 7.57 -5.21
C GLY A 110 2.96 6.55 -6.31
N TYR A 111 1.84 5.84 -6.20
CA TYR A 111 1.35 4.88 -7.16
C TYR A 111 -0.06 5.25 -7.61
N TYR A 112 -0.28 5.42 -8.91
CA TYR A 112 -1.61 5.69 -9.46
C TYR A 112 -1.81 4.98 -10.81
N ALA A 113 -3.06 4.60 -11.11
CA ALA A 113 -3.40 4.03 -12.40
C ALA A 113 -3.54 5.16 -13.43
N THR A 114 -2.88 5.03 -14.58
CA THR A 114 -2.95 6.04 -15.66
C THR A 114 -4.07 5.78 -16.66
N THR A 115 -4.52 4.53 -16.78
CA THR A 115 -5.59 4.17 -17.71
C THR A 115 -6.95 4.44 -17.06
N LYS A 116 -7.93 4.87 -17.87
CA LYS A 116 -9.32 5.06 -17.41
C LYS A 116 -9.87 3.78 -16.76
N LYS A 117 -9.71 2.63 -17.43
CA LYS A 117 -10.13 1.32 -16.91
C LYS A 117 -9.48 0.98 -15.57
N GLY A 118 -8.19 1.25 -15.39
CA GLY A 118 -7.50 1.01 -14.13
C GLY A 118 -8.01 1.90 -13.00
N ARG A 119 -8.25 3.20 -13.27
CA ARG A 119 -8.83 4.12 -12.29
C ARG A 119 -10.24 3.71 -11.86
N GLU A 120 -11.09 3.38 -12.84
CA GLU A 120 -12.46 2.92 -12.60
C GLU A 120 -12.48 1.62 -11.81
N TYR A 121 -11.63 0.66 -12.15
CA TYR A 121 -11.49 -0.58 -11.42
C TYR A 121 -11.17 -0.33 -9.95
N ILE A 122 -10.12 0.45 -9.66
CA ILE A 122 -9.70 0.74 -8.29
C ILE A 122 -10.82 1.46 -7.52
N LYS A 123 -11.43 2.50 -8.10
CA LYS A 123 -12.56 3.19 -7.49
C LYS A 123 -13.67 2.20 -7.13
N ASN A 124 -14.04 1.33 -8.07
CA ASN A 124 -15.13 0.38 -7.88
C ASN A 124 -14.85 -0.58 -6.72
N GLU A 125 -13.63 -1.14 -6.64
CA GLU A 125 -13.23 -2.02 -5.52
C GLU A 125 -13.44 -1.33 -4.16
N PHE A 126 -13.09 -0.05 -4.04
CA PHE A 126 -13.29 0.72 -2.82
C PHE A 126 -14.74 1.14 -2.56
N THR A 127 -15.64 1.05 -3.55
CA THR A 127 -17.08 1.34 -3.36
C THR A 127 -17.92 0.10 -3.03
N VAL A 128 -17.55 -1.08 -3.56
CA VAL A 128 -18.41 -2.28 -3.50
C VAL A 128 -17.99 -3.29 -2.45
N THR A 129 -16.70 -3.30 -2.07
CA THR A 129 -16.16 -4.28 -1.11
C THR A 129 -16.05 -3.67 0.28
N ALA A 130 -16.04 -4.50 1.33
CA ALA A 130 -15.82 -4.03 2.71
C ALA A 130 -14.34 -3.70 3.01
N LYS A 131 -13.43 -4.38 2.31
CA LYS A 131 -11.98 -4.22 2.42
C LYS A 131 -11.35 -4.46 1.06
N VAL A 132 -10.33 -3.67 0.74
CA VAL A 132 -9.50 -3.83 -0.46
C VAL A 132 -8.12 -4.31 -0.05
N LEU A 133 -7.75 -5.49 -0.52
CA LEU A 133 -6.40 -6.03 -0.38
C LEU A 133 -5.51 -5.41 -1.46
N VAL A 134 -4.37 -4.85 -1.06
CA VAL A 134 -3.39 -4.26 -1.96
C VAL A 134 -2.06 -4.96 -1.73
N GLU A 135 -1.55 -5.63 -2.76
CA GLU A 135 -0.21 -6.21 -2.74
C GLU A 135 0.78 -5.24 -3.40
N LEU A 136 1.62 -4.60 -2.58
CA LEU A 136 2.52 -3.52 -2.96
C LEU A 136 3.87 -3.71 -2.27
N GLN A 137 4.98 -3.63 -3.00
CA GLN A 137 6.33 -3.78 -2.44
C GLN A 137 6.52 -5.08 -1.65
N GLY A 138 5.89 -6.18 -2.08
CA GLY A 138 5.92 -7.47 -1.40
C GLY A 138 5.05 -7.55 -0.13
N LEU A 139 4.37 -6.47 0.24
CA LEU A 139 3.45 -6.40 1.38
C LEU A 139 2.03 -6.67 0.94
N LYS A 140 1.22 -7.28 1.83
CA LYS A 140 -0.22 -7.50 1.65
C LYS A 140 -0.98 -6.60 2.63
N LEU A 141 -1.65 -5.57 2.12
CA LEU A 141 -2.23 -4.50 2.92
C LEU A 141 -3.74 -4.47 2.77
N ASN A 142 -4.49 -4.51 3.88
CA ASN A 142 -5.93 -4.41 3.86
C ASN A 142 -6.37 -2.98 4.17
N PHE A 143 -7.05 -2.34 3.22
CA PHE A 143 -7.64 -1.02 3.42
C PHE A 143 -9.15 -1.16 3.66
N PRO A 144 -9.69 -0.62 4.77
CA PRO A 144 -11.14 -0.50 4.93
C PRO A 144 -11.71 0.50 3.92
N THR A 145 -12.95 0.26 3.52
CA THR A 145 -13.67 1.10 2.54
C THR A 145 -14.76 1.96 3.17
N GLN A 146 -15.04 1.78 4.46
CA GLN A 146 -16.10 2.53 5.14
C GLN A 146 -15.84 4.04 5.09
N GLY A 147 -16.78 4.78 4.49
CA GLY A 147 -16.69 6.23 4.29
C GLY A 147 -16.00 6.64 2.99
N PHE A 148 -15.49 5.69 2.18
CA PHE A 148 -14.82 5.99 0.92
C PHE A 148 -15.71 6.74 -0.06
N THR A 149 -16.91 6.23 -0.34
CA THR A 149 -17.84 6.88 -1.30
C THR A 149 -18.17 8.32 -0.91
N THR A 150 -18.36 8.57 0.39
CA THR A 150 -18.59 9.92 0.90
C THR A 150 -17.36 10.81 0.70
N ALA A 151 -16.16 10.31 1.03
CA ALA A 151 -14.91 11.05 0.81
C ALA A 151 -14.65 11.32 -0.67
N TRP A 152 -14.93 10.34 -1.55
CA TRP A 152 -14.81 10.46 -3.00
C TRP A 152 -15.70 11.56 -3.55
N ASN A 153 -16.99 11.57 -3.18
CA ASN A 153 -17.95 12.54 -3.70
C ASN A 153 -17.75 13.95 -3.13
N LYS A 154 -17.09 14.08 -1.97
CA LYS A 154 -16.76 15.38 -1.35
C LYS A 154 -15.38 15.91 -1.70
N TYR A 155 -14.58 15.16 -2.46
CA TYR A 155 -13.27 15.64 -2.89
C TYR A 155 -13.42 16.90 -3.76
N GLY A 156 -12.66 17.94 -3.45
CA GLY A 156 -12.82 19.29 -4.01
C GLY A 156 -13.67 20.24 -3.15
N GLY A 157 -14.49 19.70 -2.25
CA GLY A 157 -15.34 20.49 -1.34
C GLY A 157 -16.36 21.39 -2.05
N ASP A 158 -16.94 22.32 -1.31
CA ASP A 158 -17.83 23.37 -1.83
C ASP A 158 -17.02 24.60 -2.27
N ALA A 159 -15.94 24.37 -3.03
CA ALA A 159 -15.00 25.43 -3.41
C ALA A 159 -15.53 26.40 -4.49
N ILE A 160 -16.78 26.23 -4.94
CA ILE A 160 -17.53 27.10 -5.85
C ILE A 160 -18.94 27.29 -5.29
#